data_AF-A0A5Q4GMP0-F1
#
_entry.id   AF-A0A5Q4GMP0-F1
#
_cell.length_a   1.000
_cell.length_b   1.000
_cell.length_c   1.000
_cell.angle_alpha   90.00
_cell.angle_beta   90.00
_cell.angle_gamma   90.00
#
_symmetry.space_group_name_H-M   'P 1'
#
loop_
_entity.id
_entity.type
_entity.pdbx_description
1 polymer ?
#
loop_
_entity_poly.entity_id
_entity_poly.type
_entity_poly.pdbx_seq_one_letter_code
_entity_poly.pdbx_strand_id
1 'polypeptide(L)'
;MLRTVTILAILCSLVTVGQAEEDKVPLKTEMPEEVLVGTPPDVLMLLFPGLEKPPEEGDLPELMVPAGTTNLALNKTVTSSDSRPLIGELSYITDG
;
A
#
# COMPACT_ATOMS: atom_id res chain seq x y z
N MET A 1 -11.57 -22.54 -46.80
CA MET A 1 -10.30 -22.29 -46.06
C MET A 1 -10.11 -20.82 -45.71
N LEU A 2 -10.25 -19.86 -46.64
CA LEU A 2 -10.02 -18.44 -46.33
C LEU A 2 -11.02 -17.84 -45.32
N ARG A 3 -12.29 -18.28 -45.33
CA ARG A 3 -13.34 -17.83 -44.39
C ARG A 3 -13.17 -18.37 -42.96
N THR A 4 -12.65 -19.59 -42.81
CA THR A 4 -12.40 -20.20 -41.49
C THR A 4 -11.18 -19.57 -40.81
N VAL A 5 -10.17 -19.16 -41.58
CA VAL A 5 -8.99 -18.44 -41.07
C VAL A 5 -9.34 -17.01 -40.62
N THR A 6 -10.24 -16.33 -41.34
CA THR A 6 -10.71 -14.99 -40.94
C THR A 6 -11.59 -15.03 -39.69
N ILE A 7 -12.46 -16.03 -39.55
CA ILE A 7 -13.27 -16.20 -38.32
C ILE A 7 -12.39 -16.50 -37.11
N LEU A 8 -11.37 -17.34 -37.25
CA LEU A 8 -10.45 -17.69 -36.16
C LEU A 8 -9.56 -16.50 -35.74
N ALA A 9 -9.12 -15.68 -36.70
CA ALA A 9 -8.34 -14.47 -36.42
C ALA A 9 -9.16 -13.41 -35.65
N ILE A 10 -10.44 -13.23 -35.99
CA ILE A 10 -11.35 -12.32 -35.28
C ILE A 10 -11.60 -12.84 -33.85
N LEU A 11 -11.81 -14.14 -33.68
CA LEU A 11 -12.04 -14.75 -32.36
C LEU A 11 -10.81 -14.59 -31.44
N CYS A 12 -9.59 -14.71 -31.97
CA CYS A 12 -8.35 -14.47 -31.21
C CYS A 12 -8.18 -12.99 -30.79
N SER A 13 -8.61 -12.03 -31.61
CA SER A 13 -8.52 -10.60 -31.27
C SER A 13 -9.49 -10.13 -30.18
N LEU A 14 -10.59 -10.87 -29.93
CA LEU A 14 -11.51 -10.55 -28.83
C LEU A 14 -11.00 -11.01 -27.46
N VAL A 15 -10.12 -12.01 -27.40
CA VAL A 15 -9.61 -12.56 -26.12
C VAL A 15 -8.60 -11.61 -25.45
N THR A 16 -7.97 -10.71 -26.21
CA THR A 16 -6.93 -9.79 -25.71
C THR A 16 -7.46 -8.49 -25.09
N VAL A 17 -8.79 -8.27 -25.05
CA VAL A 17 -9.41 -7.03 -24.53
C VAL A 17 -10.05 -7.23 -23.14
N GLY A 18 -9.69 -8.30 -22.45
CA GLY A 18 -9.94 -8.44 -21.01
C GLY A 18 -8.87 -7.75 -20.19
N GLN A 19 -8.69 -6.44 -20.33
CA GLN A 19 -8.05 -5.68 -19.26
C GLN A 19 -9.07 -5.64 -18.13
N ALA A 20 -8.84 -6.45 -17.10
CA ALA A 20 -9.59 -6.37 -15.87
C ALA A 20 -9.43 -4.94 -15.34
N GLU A 21 -10.50 -4.17 -15.43
CA GLU A 21 -10.70 -3.01 -14.57
C GLU A 21 -10.82 -3.60 -13.16
N GLU A 22 -9.67 -3.83 -12.51
CA GLU A 22 -9.62 -4.38 -11.17
C GLU A 22 -10.27 -3.36 -10.26
N ASP A 23 -11.45 -3.71 -9.71
CA ASP A 23 -12.09 -2.93 -8.66
C ASP A 23 -11.06 -2.63 -7.58
N LYS A 24 -10.70 -1.36 -7.39
CA LYS A 24 -9.71 -0.95 -6.40
C LYS A 24 -10.41 -0.50 -5.13
N VAL A 25 -9.90 -0.99 -4.00
CA VAL A 25 -10.35 -0.61 -2.66
C VAL A 25 -9.19 -0.01 -1.88
N PRO A 26 -9.45 0.93 -0.94
CA PRO A 26 -8.41 1.42 -0.04
C PRO A 26 -7.82 0.26 0.78
N LEU A 27 -6.49 0.20 0.85
CA LEU A 27 -5.80 -0.74 1.73
C LEU A 27 -6.11 -0.37 3.18
N LYS A 28 -6.69 -1.31 3.92
CA LYS A 28 -6.94 -1.16 5.35
C LYS A 28 -5.88 -1.93 6.12
N THR A 29 -5.08 -1.22 6.91
CA THR A 29 -4.08 -1.79 7.82
C THR A 29 -4.13 -1.05 9.15
N GLU A 30 -3.80 -1.73 10.23
CA GLU A 30 -3.70 -1.12 11.56
C GLU A 30 -2.31 -0.49 11.69
N MET A 31 -2.22 0.83 11.53
CA MET A 31 -0.99 1.56 11.83
C MET A 31 -1.03 2.10 13.27
N PRO A 32 0.09 2.01 14.02
CA PRO A 32 0.17 2.63 15.33
C PRO A 32 0.07 4.15 15.20
N GLU A 33 -0.55 4.78 16.20
CA GLU A 33 -0.61 6.25 16.26
C GLU A 33 0.79 6.85 16.29
N GLU A 34 0.97 7.97 15.59
CA GLU A 34 2.23 8.68 15.63
C GLU A 34 2.45 9.29 17.01
N VAL A 35 3.60 8.97 17.61
CA VAL A 35 4.03 9.62 18.84
C VAL A 35 5.02 10.71 18.45
N LEU A 36 4.53 11.93 18.24
CA LEU A 36 5.37 13.11 17.99
C LEU A 36 6.02 13.58 19.29
N VAL A 37 7.10 12.91 19.70
CA VAL A 37 7.89 13.30 20.87
C VAL A 37 8.81 14.47 20.50
N GLY A 38 8.62 15.63 21.12
CA GLY A 38 9.49 16.78 20.94
C GLY A 38 8.78 18.13 20.99
N THR A 39 9.22 19.06 20.16
CA THR A 39 8.63 20.39 20.04
C THR A 39 7.32 20.32 19.25
N PRO A 40 6.19 20.81 19.80
CA PRO A 40 4.91 20.75 19.10
C PRO A 40 4.98 21.40 17.70
N PRO A 41 4.23 20.89 16.71
CA PRO A 41 4.20 21.43 15.35
C PRO A 41 3.90 22.94 15.31
N ASP A 42 3.01 23.41 16.18
CA ASP A 42 2.66 24.83 16.29
C ASP A 42 3.87 25.71 16.65
N VAL A 43 4.76 25.18 17.51
CA VAL A 43 5.99 25.88 17.92
C VAL A 43 7.02 25.85 16.80
N LEU A 44 7.12 24.76 16.03
CA LEU A 44 7.99 24.70 14.85
C LEU A 44 7.56 25.68 13.77
N MET A 45 6.26 25.83 13.54
CA MET A 45 5.72 26.76 12.55
C MET A 45 6.00 28.24 12.94
N LEU A 46 6.03 28.55 14.24
CA LEU A 46 6.43 29.87 14.74
C LEU A 46 7.94 30.13 14.53
N LEU A 47 8.78 29.12 14.79
CA LEU A 47 10.23 29.23 14.65
C LEU A 47 10.67 29.29 13.18
N PHE A 48 9.92 28.66 12.29
CA PHE A 48 10.27 28.49 10.88
C PHE A 48 9.07 28.81 9.97
N PRO A 49 8.85 30.10 9.64
CA PRO A 49 7.66 30.56 8.92
C PRO A 49 7.55 30.10 7.45
N GLY A 50 8.59 29.44 6.91
CA GLY A 50 8.60 28.87 5.57
C GLY A 50 8.27 27.38 5.50
N LEU A 51 7.97 26.74 6.64
CA LEU A 51 7.55 25.34 6.65
C LEU A 51 6.13 25.19 6.09
N GLU A 52 5.94 24.12 5.33
CA GLU A 52 4.62 23.68 4.92
C GLU A 52 3.83 23.21 6.14
N LYS A 53 2.52 23.45 6.14
CA LYS A 53 1.65 22.92 7.19
C LYS A 53 1.63 21.39 7.07
N PRO A 54 1.63 20.66 8.20
CA PRO A 54 1.36 19.24 8.14
C PRO A 54 -0.01 19.02 7.48
N PRO A 55 -0.15 17.96 6.66
CA PRO A 55 -1.44 17.62 6.05
C PRO A 55 -2.48 17.38 7.14
N GLU A 56 -3.72 17.79 6.89
CA GLU A 56 -4.82 17.54 7.83
C GLU A 56 -5.16 16.03 7.83
N GLU A 57 -5.75 15.54 8.94
CA GLU A 57 -6.25 14.16 8.99
C GLU A 57 -7.24 13.93 7.83
N GLY A 58 -6.87 13.02 6.92
CA GLY A 58 -7.66 12.69 5.72
C GLY A 58 -7.15 13.26 4.40
N ASP A 59 -6.16 14.16 4.41
CA ASP A 59 -5.52 14.66 3.16
C ASP A 59 -4.49 13.68 2.59
N LEU A 60 -4.09 12.67 3.36
CA LEU A 60 -3.14 11.65 2.93
C LEU A 60 -3.78 10.76 1.86
N PRO A 61 -3.15 10.59 0.69
CA PRO A 61 -3.69 9.74 -0.36
C PRO A 61 -3.77 8.29 0.10
N GLU A 62 -4.96 7.69 -0.02
CA GLU A 62 -5.16 6.28 0.30
C GLU A 62 -4.44 5.37 -0.70
N LEU A 63 -3.76 4.34 -0.20
CA LEU A 63 -3.14 3.34 -1.05
C LEU A 63 -4.22 2.39 -1.60
N MET A 64 -4.52 2.49 -2.89
CA MET A 64 -5.55 1.70 -3.55
C MET A 64 -5.01 0.34 -4.03
N VAL A 65 -5.65 -0.76 -3.61
CA VAL A 65 -5.27 -2.15 -3.95
C VAL A 65 -6.42 -2.89 -4.65
N PRO A 66 -6.14 -3.93 -5.46
CA PRO A 66 -7.20 -4.75 -6.05
C PRO A 66 -8.10 -5.38 -4.97
N ALA A 67 -9.40 -5.41 -5.23
CA ALA A 67 -10.36 -6.08 -4.37
C ALA A 67 -9.97 -7.55 -4.18
N GLY A 68 -10.03 -8.03 -2.93
CA GLY A 68 -9.63 -9.40 -2.58
C GLY A 68 -8.13 -9.59 -2.32
N THR A 69 -7.33 -8.52 -2.32
CA THR A 69 -5.93 -8.56 -1.84
C THR A 69 -5.89 -9.11 -0.40
N THR A 70 -4.92 -9.99 -0.12
CA THR A 70 -4.74 -10.65 1.18
C THR A 70 -3.31 -10.48 1.69
N ASN A 71 -3.15 -10.34 3.00
CA ASN A 71 -1.84 -10.29 3.62
C ASN A 71 -1.23 -11.70 3.71
N LEU A 72 -0.20 -11.96 2.91
CA LEU A 72 0.51 -13.25 2.88
C LEU A 72 1.42 -13.48 4.09
N ALA A 73 1.82 -12.40 4.77
CA ALA A 73 2.64 -12.45 5.97
C ALA A 73 1.81 -12.86 7.20
N LEU A 74 0.47 -12.71 7.13
CA LEU A 74 -0.42 -12.97 8.26
C LEU A 74 -0.16 -14.33 8.94
N ASN A 75 0.16 -14.28 10.23
CA ASN A 75 0.53 -15.40 11.10
C ASN A 75 1.81 -16.15 10.69
N LYS A 76 2.70 -15.54 9.90
CA LYS A 76 4.00 -16.14 9.55
C LYS A 76 5.05 -15.81 10.59
N THR A 77 5.93 -16.77 10.85
CA THR A 77 7.06 -16.57 11.76
C THR A 77 8.11 -15.70 11.11
N VAL A 78 8.41 -14.55 11.71
CA VAL A 78 9.54 -13.69 11.37
C VAL A 78 10.80 -14.20 12.09
N THR A 79 11.93 -14.30 11.37
CA THR A 79 13.21 -14.74 11.93
C THR A 79 14.31 -13.72 11.65
N SER A 80 15.35 -13.71 12.47
CA SER A 80 16.49 -12.81 12.35
C SER A 80 17.80 -13.54 12.64
N SER A 81 18.88 -13.13 11.97
CA SER A 81 20.24 -13.57 12.29
C SER A 81 20.77 -12.91 13.57
N ASP A 82 20.31 -11.69 13.87
CA ASP A 82 20.58 -11.02 15.14
C ASP A 82 19.57 -11.49 16.19
N SER A 83 20.09 -12.16 17.22
CA SER A 83 19.30 -12.67 18.35
C SER A 83 18.78 -11.58 19.29
N ARG A 84 19.32 -10.35 19.24
CA ARG A 84 18.99 -9.28 20.19
C ARG A 84 19.02 -7.90 19.50
N PRO A 85 17.96 -7.53 18.75
CA PRO A 85 17.82 -6.18 18.20
C PRO A 85 17.96 -5.11 19.29
N LEU A 86 18.71 -4.04 19.00
CA LEU A 86 18.88 -2.93 19.93
C LEU A 86 17.62 -2.04 20.02
N ILE A 87 16.91 -1.89 18.91
CA ILE A 87 15.72 -1.04 18.76
C ILE A 87 14.63 -1.85 18.06
N GLY A 88 13.44 -1.87 18.65
CA GLY A 88 12.27 -2.55 18.09
C GLY A 88 12.25 -4.06 18.34
N GLU A 89 11.19 -4.70 17.84
CA GLU A 89 10.92 -6.14 17.98
C GLU A 89 10.68 -6.76 16.60
N LEU A 90 10.85 -8.08 16.45
CA LEU A 90 10.61 -8.77 15.17
C LEU A 90 9.17 -8.63 14.67
N SER A 91 8.21 -8.41 15.59
CA SER A 91 6.82 -8.13 15.27
C SER A 91 6.60 -6.80 14.56
N TYR A 92 7.59 -5.91 14.50
CA TYR A 92 7.47 -4.62 13.82
C TYR A 92 7.89 -4.68 12.34
N ILE A 93 8.34 -5.85 11.88
CA ILE A 93 8.82 -6.03 10.49
C ILE A 93 7.65 -6.21 9.51
N THR A 94 6.57 -6.88 9.94
CA THR A 94 5.35 -7.11 9.16
C THR A 94 4.11 -6.76 9.97
N ASP A 95 3.02 -6.46 9.27
CA ASP A 95 1.68 -6.11 9.81
C ASP A 95 0.82 -7.34 10.13
N GLY A 96 1.43 -8.53 10.16
CA GLY A 96 0.77 -9.83 10.34
C GLY A 96 1.76 -10.97 10.21
#